data_AF-A0A497JZE0-F1
#
_entry.id   AF-A0A497JZE0-F1
#
_cell.length_a   1.000
_cell.length_b   1.000
_cell.length_c   1.000
_cell.angle_alpha   90.00
_cell.angle_beta   90.00
_cell.angle_gamma   90.00
#
_symmetry.space_group_name_H-M   'P 1'
#
loop_
_entity.id
_entity.type
_entity.pdbx_description
1 polymer ?
#
loop_
_entity_poly.entity_id
_entity_poly.type
_entity_poly.pdbx_seq_one_letter_code
_entity_poly.pdbx_strand_id
1 'polypeptide(L)'
;MVEVTKIEAEIDEGLIELIKTLENESNDNPRVIDRILLESINESIKTVFGDELAPILLSSLSIAPANMGTRFDAQKFLVRLNETLKGDAFHIQKMIEGKMLAKHHCSELRKKIALPRLDNF
;
A
#
# COMPACT_ATOMS: atom_id res chain seq x y z
N MET A 1 25.59 14.01 28.03
CA MET A 1 25.51 12.87 27.09
C MET A 1 24.09 12.83 26.59
N VAL A 2 23.86 13.18 25.32
CA VAL A 2 22.51 13.18 24.74
C VAL A 2 22.27 11.75 24.24
N GLU A 3 21.32 11.06 24.85
CA GLU A 3 20.83 9.78 24.35
C GLU A 3 20.28 10.00 22.94
N VAL A 4 21.00 9.47 21.96
CA VAL A 4 20.50 9.29 20.60
C VAL A 4 19.44 8.21 20.71
N THR A 5 18.18 8.62 20.89
CA THR A 5 17.02 7.76 20.73
C THR A 5 17.03 7.32 19.27
N LYS A 6 17.60 6.13 19.04
CA LYS A 6 17.39 5.36 17.82
C LYS A 6 15.89 5.14 17.69
N ILE A 7 15.19 6.02 16.98
CA ILE A 7 13.94 5.67 16.36
C ILE A 7 14.34 4.80 15.16
N GLU A 8 14.72 3.56 15.45
CA GLU A 8 14.57 2.48 14.48
C GLU A 8 13.04 2.37 14.33
N ALA A 9 12.50 3.10 13.34
CA ALA A 9 11.11 2.95 12.97
C ALA A 9 10.94 1.49 12.58
N GLU A 10 10.36 0.71 13.48
CA GLU A 10 10.04 -0.69 13.27
C GLU A 10 9.13 -0.74 12.04
N ILE A 11 9.67 -1.20 10.92
CA ILE A 11 8.92 -1.28 9.67
C ILE A 11 7.88 -2.37 9.90
N ASP A 12 6.61 -1.97 9.96
CA ASP A 12 5.48 -2.88 10.02
C ASP A 12 5.50 -3.80 8.78
N GLU A 13 5.65 -5.11 9.00
CA GLU A 13 5.75 -6.09 7.93
C GLU A 13 4.38 -6.52 7.35
N GLY A 14 3.28 -5.86 7.75
CA GLY A 14 1.92 -6.24 7.35
C GLY A 14 1.68 -6.34 5.83
N LEU A 15 2.36 -5.52 5.02
CA LEU A 15 2.29 -5.61 3.55
C LEU A 15 3.02 -6.86 3.03
N ILE A 16 4.14 -7.24 3.65
CA ILE A 16 4.92 -8.43 3.28
C ILE A 16 4.08 -9.69 3.58
N GLU A 17 3.42 -9.72 4.74
CA GLU A 17 2.51 -10.80 5.09
C GLU A 17 1.33 -10.90 4.11
N LEU A 18 0.71 -9.78 3.76
CA LEU A 18 -0.38 -9.75 2.78
C LEU A 18 0.05 -10.37 1.43
N ILE A 19 1.24 -10.04 0.94
CA ILE A 19 1.77 -10.57 -0.32
C ILE A 19 1.95 -12.08 -0.21
N LYS A 20 2.54 -12.57 0.89
CA LYS A 20 2.71 -14.02 1.12
C LYS A 20 1.37 -14.75 1.17
N THR A 21 0.37 -14.18 1.83
CA THR A 21 -0.98 -14.75 1.87
C THR A 21 -1.60 -14.80 0.48
N LEU A 22 -1.50 -13.73 -0.31
CA LEU A 22 -1.98 -13.73 -1.69
C LEU A 22 -1.25 -14.77 -2.55
N GLU A 23 0.07 -14.92 -2.42
CA GLU A 23 0.84 -15.92 -3.16
C GLU A 23 0.49 -17.36 -2.78
N ASN A 24 0.17 -17.61 -1.51
CA ASN A 24 -0.14 -18.96 -1.01
C ASN A 24 -1.61 -19.36 -1.21
N GLU A 25 -2.54 -18.40 -1.09
CA GLU A 25 -3.98 -18.67 -1.07
C GLU A 25 -4.67 -18.34 -2.40
N SER A 26 -4.09 -17.46 -3.23
CA SER A 26 -4.62 -17.23 -4.58
C SER A 26 -4.09 -18.27 -5.56
N ASN A 27 -4.94 -18.66 -6.51
CA ASN A 27 -4.51 -19.40 -7.71
C ASN A 27 -3.95 -18.46 -8.79
N ASP A 28 -3.71 -17.19 -8.44
CA ASP A 28 -3.30 -16.18 -9.39
C ASP A 28 -1.81 -16.25 -9.68
N ASN A 29 -1.43 -15.86 -10.90
CA ASN A 29 -0.03 -15.75 -11.25
C ASN A 29 0.62 -14.63 -10.40
N PRO A 30 1.84 -14.81 -9.88
CA PRO A 30 2.54 -13.77 -9.13
C PRO A 30 2.57 -12.40 -9.83
N ARG A 31 2.63 -12.35 -11.17
CA ARG A 31 2.55 -11.10 -11.94
C ARG A 31 1.20 -10.39 -11.81
N VAL A 32 0.11 -11.14 -11.66
CA VAL A 32 -1.23 -10.59 -11.41
C VAL A 32 -1.27 -9.97 -10.02
N ILE A 33 -0.69 -10.63 -9.02
CA ILE A 33 -0.55 -10.11 -7.66
C ILE A 33 0.24 -8.80 -7.69
N ASP A 34 1.40 -8.77 -8.35
CA ASP A 34 2.22 -7.54 -8.48
C ASP A 34 1.44 -6.41 -9.13
N ARG A 35 0.70 -6.70 -10.21
CA ARG A 35 -0.12 -5.69 -10.87
C ARG A 35 -1.17 -5.10 -9.92
N ILE A 36 -1.90 -5.95 -9.20
CA ILE A 36 -2.93 -5.52 -8.25
C ILE A 36 -2.31 -4.68 -7.12
N LEU A 37 -1.14 -5.06 -6.61
CA LEU A 37 -0.43 -4.29 -5.58
C LEU A 37 -0.04 -2.91 -6.10
N LEU A 38 0.53 -2.82 -7.30
CA LEU A 38 0.91 -1.57 -7.92
C LEU A 38 -0.30 -0.65 -8.17
N GLU A 39 -1.43 -1.22 -8.60
CA GLU A 39 -2.70 -0.50 -8.74
C GLU A 39 -3.19 0.02 -7.39
N SER A 40 -3.16 -0.81 -6.34
CA SER A 40 -3.55 -0.41 -4.97
C SER A 40 -2.68 0.72 -4.42
N ILE A 41 -1.36 0.66 -4.64
CA ILE A 41 -0.43 1.72 -4.23
C ILE A 41 -0.73 3.02 -4.98
N ASN A 42 -0.91 2.96 -6.30
CA ASN A 42 -1.25 4.12 -7.12
C ASN A 42 -2.55 4.78 -6.63
N GLU A 43 -3.61 4.00 -6.41
CA GLU A 43 -4.89 4.52 -5.91
C GLU A 43 -4.77 5.10 -4.48
N SER A 44 -4.01 4.45 -3.60
CA SER A 44 -3.79 4.94 -2.23
C SER A 44 -3.06 6.28 -2.22
N ILE A 45 -2.02 6.42 -3.03
CA ILE A 45 -1.26 7.68 -3.16
C ILE A 45 -2.14 8.78 -3.78
N LYS A 46 -2.88 8.48 -4.85
CA LYS A 46 -3.83 9.44 -5.48
C LYS A 46 -4.92 9.88 -4.52
N THR A 47 -5.46 8.97 -3.72
CA THR A 47 -6.52 9.28 -2.76
C THR A 47 -6.06 10.30 -1.72
N VAL A 48 -4.80 10.22 -1.28
CA VAL A 48 -4.26 11.10 -0.22
C VAL A 48 -3.69 12.40 -0.78
N PHE A 49 -2.98 12.34 -1.90
CA PHE A 49 -2.20 13.48 -2.42
C PHE A 49 -2.77 14.09 -3.72
N GLY A 50 -3.81 13.50 -4.28
CA GLY A 50 -4.43 13.94 -5.54
C GLY A 50 -3.66 13.52 -6.79
N ASP A 51 -4.32 13.62 -7.95
CA ASP A 51 -3.76 13.19 -9.24
C ASP A 51 -2.55 14.03 -9.71
N GLU A 52 -2.40 15.26 -9.22
CA GLU A 52 -1.28 16.14 -9.60
C GLU A 52 0.04 15.73 -8.93
N LEU A 53 -0.01 15.36 -7.65
CA LEU A 53 1.19 15.00 -6.87
C LEU A 53 1.50 13.51 -6.93
N ALA A 54 0.51 12.65 -7.19
CA ALA A 54 0.70 11.21 -7.22
C ALA A 54 1.81 10.73 -8.19
N PRO A 55 1.91 11.22 -9.45
CA PRO A 55 2.98 10.80 -10.36
C PRO A 55 4.38 11.11 -9.83
N ILE A 56 4.55 12.25 -9.16
CA ILE A 56 5.83 12.68 -8.57
C ILE A 56 6.21 11.74 -7.43
N LEU A 57 5.26 11.46 -6.53
CA LEU A 57 5.48 10.57 -5.39
C LEU A 57 5.75 9.13 -5.82
N LEU A 58 4.99 8.59 -6.78
CA LEU A 58 5.20 7.24 -7.32
C LEU A 58 6.58 7.11 -7.96
N SER A 59 7.04 8.13 -8.68
CA SER A 59 8.40 8.19 -9.22
C SER A 59 9.45 8.19 -8.09
N SER A 60 9.26 8.97 -7.02
CA SER A 60 10.17 9.00 -5.87
C SER A 60 10.25 7.66 -5.13
N LEU A 61 9.14 6.93 -5.04
CA LEU A 61 9.09 5.58 -4.48
C LEU A 61 9.71 4.53 -5.43
N SER A 62 10.11 4.96 -6.63
CA SER A 62 10.50 4.14 -7.79
C SER A 62 9.50 3.04 -8.11
N ILE A 63 8.22 3.36 -7.96
CA ILE A 63 7.15 2.58 -8.56
C ILE A 63 7.07 3.03 -10.02
N ALA A 64 7.89 2.40 -10.86
CA ALA A 64 7.83 2.60 -12.29
C ALA A 64 6.60 1.88 -12.87
N PRO A 65 5.96 2.43 -13.92
CA PRO A 65 4.83 1.77 -14.57
C PRO A 65 5.27 0.47 -15.23
N ALA A 66 4.77 -0.65 -14.69
CA ALA A 66 4.55 -2.01 -15.23
C ALA A 66 5.62 -2.71 -16.11
N ASN A 67 6.73 -2.07 -16.46
CA ASN A 67 7.66 -2.55 -17.48
C ASN A 67 9.04 -2.80 -16.90
N MET A 68 9.19 -3.80 -16.04
CA MET A 68 10.43 -4.60 -15.92
C MET A 68 10.03 -5.96 -15.33
N GLY A 69 10.53 -7.07 -15.89
CA GLY A 69 10.21 -8.44 -15.45
C GLY A 69 10.72 -8.82 -14.04
N THR A 70 10.93 -7.84 -13.18
CA THR A 70 11.37 -7.95 -11.79
C THR A 70 10.17 -7.91 -10.86
N ARG A 71 10.12 -8.85 -9.90
CA ARG A 71 9.10 -8.92 -8.86
C ARG A 71 9.02 -7.61 -8.08
N PHE A 72 7.82 -7.28 -7.59
CA PHE A 72 7.64 -6.20 -6.63
C PHE A 72 8.43 -6.48 -5.34
N ASP A 73 9.31 -5.55 -4.95
CA ASP A 73 10.10 -5.63 -3.73
C ASP A 73 9.43 -4.80 -2.62
N ALA A 74 8.63 -5.49 -1.81
CA ALA A 74 7.84 -4.86 -0.76
C ALA A 74 8.71 -4.21 0.31
N GLN A 75 9.86 -4.80 0.65
CA GLN A 75 10.72 -4.28 1.70
C GLN A 75 11.40 -2.99 1.25
N LYS A 76 11.94 -2.97 0.02
CA LYS A 76 12.49 -1.76 -0.58
C LYS A 76 11.44 -0.66 -0.74
N PHE A 77 10.21 -1.03 -1.09
CA PHE A 77 9.11 -0.09 -1.14
C PHE A 77 8.80 0.52 0.24
N LEU A 78 8.66 -0.30 1.28
CA LEU A 78 8.35 0.17 2.64
C LEU A 78 9.43 1.11 3.19
N VAL A 79 10.71 0.79 2.97
CA VAL A 79 11.83 1.68 3.34
C VAL A 79 11.68 3.04 2.68
N ARG A 80 11.48 3.08 1.36
CA ARG A 80 11.32 4.34 0.61
C ARG A 80 10.06 5.10 0.98
N LEU A 81 8.97 4.40 1.25
CA LEU A 81 7.73 4.99 1.72
C LEU A 81 7.96 5.74 3.03
N ASN A 82 8.65 5.10 3.98
CA ASN A 82 8.98 5.71 5.27
C ASN A 82 9.97 6.88 5.13
N GLU A 83 10.99 6.75 4.29
CA GLU A 83 11.94 7.84 4.01
C GLU A 83 11.27 9.07 3.36
N THR A 84 10.32 8.83 2.45
CA THR A 84 9.67 9.89 1.66
C THR A 84 8.55 10.57 2.43
N LEU A 85 7.67 9.79 3.07
CA LEU A 85 6.42 10.27 3.65
C LEU A 85 6.43 10.31 5.18
N LYS A 86 7.42 9.69 5.84
CA LYS A 86 7.59 9.69 7.30
C LYS A 86 6.30 9.27 8.01
N GLY A 87 5.67 10.18 8.78
CA GLY A 87 4.45 9.89 9.55
C GLY A 87 3.25 9.45 8.70
N ASP A 88 3.20 9.83 7.42
CA ASP A 88 2.12 9.43 6.52
C ASP A 88 2.34 8.03 5.91
N ALA A 89 3.56 7.51 5.97
CA ALA A 89 3.91 6.19 5.43
C ALA A 89 3.08 5.06 6.04
N PHE A 90 2.87 5.11 7.36
CA PHE A 90 2.06 4.14 8.08
C PHE A 90 0.62 4.10 7.56
N HIS A 91 0.00 5.27 7.38
CA HIS A 91 -1.39 5.37 6.92
C HIS A 91 -1.53 4.89 5.48
N ILE A 92 -0.60 5.27 4.60
CA ILE A 92 -0.56 4.80 3.21
C ILE A 92 -0.40 3.28 3.17
N GLN A 93 0.52 2.72 3.95
CA GLN A 93 0.69 1.27 4.07
C GLN A 93 -0.62 0.60 4.50
N LYS A 94 -1.30 1.12 5.53
CA LYS A 94 -2.58 0.55 5.98
C LYS A 94 -3.70 0.68 4.95
N MET A 95 -3.69 1.72 4.12
CA MET A 95 -4.62 1.85 2.99
C MET A 95 -4.34 0.78 1.91
N ILE A 96 -3.07 0.55 1.56
CA ILE A 96 -2.66 -0.50 0.60
C ILE A 96 -3.05 -1.89 1.12
N GLU A 97 -2.85 -2.13 2.42
CA GLU A 97 -3.26 -3.38 3.10
C GLU A 97 -4.79 -3.55 3.18
N GLY A 98 -5.58 -2.55 2.77
CA GLY A 98 -7.04 -2.54 2.91
C GLY A 98 -7.53 -2.44 4.35
N LYS A 99 -6.64 -2.13 5.30
CA LYS A 99 -6.92 -2.01 6.75
C LYS A 99 -7.34 -0.60 7.16
N MET A 100 -7.05 0.40 6.33
CA MET A 100 -7.63 1.74 6.42
C MET A 100 -8.55 1.99 5.23
N LEU A 101 -9.79 2.34 5.54
CA LEU A 101 -10.78 2.69 4.54
C LEU A 101 -10.91 4.20 4.51
N ALA A 102 -10.54 4.83 3.39
CA ALA A 102 -11.23 6.06 3.01
C ALA A 102 -12.72 5.67 2.89
N LYS A 103 -13.59 6.24 3.73
CA LYS A 103 -15.02 5.86 3.91
C LYS A 103 -15.74 5.51 2.60
N HIS A 104 -15.42 6.19 1.51
CA HIS A 104 -15.95 5.96 0.18
C HIS A 104 -15.61 4.57 -0.40
N HIS A 105 -14.36 4.11 -0.31
CA HIS A 105 -13.91 2.90 -1.00
C HIS A 105 -14.34 1.61 -0.30
N CYS A 106 -14.53 1.61 1.03
CA CYS A 106 -15.16 0.46 1.70
C CYS A 106 -16.61 0.29 1.27
N SER A 107 -17.34 1.39 1.16
CA SER A 107 -18.74 1.37 0.74
C SER A 107 -18.87 0.80 -0.68
N GLU A 108 -18.00 1.21 -1.60
CA GLU A 108 -17.96 0.69 -2.98
C GLU A 108 -17.50 -0.77 -3.06
N LEU A 109 -16.46 -1.18 -2.32
CA LEU A 109 -16.03 -2.57 -2.27
C LEU A 109 -17.13 -3.45 -1.67
N ARG A 110 -17.71 -3.08 -0.53
CA ARG A 110 -18.83 -3.79 0.10
C ARG A 110 -20.03 -3.92 -0.83
N LYS A 111 -20.36 -2.87 -1.60
CA LYS A 111 -21.40 -2.95 -2.65
C LYS A 111 -21.04 -3.97 -3.72
N LYS A 112 -19.78 -4.00 -4.18
CA LYS A 112 -19.30 -4.94 -5.22
C LYS A 112 -19.25 -6.41 -4.77
N ILE A 113 -19.02 -6.67 -3.48
CA ILE A 113 -18.94 -8.03 -2.91
C ILE A 113 -20.14 -8.39 -2.00
N ALA A 114 -21.24 -7.64 -2.08
CA ALA A 114 -22.49 -7.86 -1.34
C ALA A 114 -22.35 -7.94 0.20
N LEU A 115 -21.39 -7.23 0.80
CA LEU A 115 -21.27 -7.13 2.26
C LEU A 115 -22.23 -6.06 2.83
N PRO A 116 -22.79 -6.28 4.03
CA PRO A 116 -23.71 -5.33 4.66
C PRO A 116 -23.06 -3.95 4.91
N ARG A 117 -23.84 -2.87 4.83
CA ARG A 117 -23.38 -1.50 5.08
C ARG A 117 -22.98 -1.32 6.55
N LEU A 118 -21.97 -0.48 6.80
CA LEU A 118 -21.47 -0.17 8.14
C LEU A 118 -22.44 0.70 8.95
N ASP A 119 -23.37 1.36 8.28
CA ASP A 119 -24.25 2.38 8.86
C ASP A 119 -25.40 1.79 9.71
N ASN A 120 -25.39 0.46 9.96
CA ASN A 120 -26.36 -0.27 10.77
C ASN A 120 -25.82 -0.66 12.18
N PHE A 121 -24.72 -0.02 12.64
CA PHE A 121 -24.19 -0.14 14.00
C PHE A 121 -24.01 1.22 14.64
#